data_AF-A0A7C2PI40-F1
#
_entry.id   AF-A0A7C2PI40-F1
#
_cell.length_a   1.000
_cell.length_b   1.000
_cell.length_c   1.000
_cell.angle_alpha   90.00
_cell.angle_beta   90.00
_cell.angle_gamma   90.00
#
_symmetry.space_group_name_H-M   'P 1'
#
loop_
_entity.id
_entity.type
_entity.pdbx_description
1 polymer ?
#
loop_
_entity_poly.entity_id
_entity_poly.type
_entity_poly.pdbx_seq_one_letter_code
_entity_poly.pdbx_strand_id
1 'polypeptide(L)'
;MYILGITTMGESAAALLKDGILVAAVEEERLSRIKHDGSFPLKSIKYCLDEENIKMADIDHIAIYWQPWRVKTRAYGILSKLFTRPKQFISKLSFAIREFMPSTSNTESYDGSWSDLFRVKLILRNEFGSFKGKVHYLDHHKCHIASTFYASPFDEAAIVVFDGAGEEDSTTLAVGKGISIK
;
A
#
# COMPACT_ATOMS: atom_id res chain seq x y z
N MET A 1 3.99 21.55 -4.41
CA MET A 1 4.48 20.31 -3.77
C MET A 1 3.67 19.14 -4.29
N TYR A 2 4.31 18.11 -4.83
CA TYR A 2 3.64 16.91 -5.33
C TYR A 2 3.88 15.70 -4.42
N ILE A 3 2.79 15.02 -4.05
CA ILE A 3 2.81 13.80 -3.24
C ILE A 3 2.11 12.69 -4.01
N LEU A 4 2.85 11.60 -4.29
CA LEU A 4 2.33 10.40 -4.94
C LEU A 4 2.04 9.31 -3.90
N GLY A 5 0.77 8.98 -3.68
CA GLY A 5 0.34 7.82 -2.91
C GLY A 5 0.25 6.58 -3.79
N ILE A 6 0.70 5.42 -3.28
CA ILE A 6 0.74 4.15 -4.01
C ILE A 6 0.21 3.02 -3.12
N THR A 7 -0.73 2.24 -3.66
CA THR A 7 -1.18 0.94 -3.10
C THR A 7 -0.85 -0.20 -4.04
N THR A 8 -0.57 -1.38 -3.50
CA THR A 8 -0.20 -2.59 -4.27
C THR A 8 -0.59 -3.86 -3.50
N MET A 9 -0.38 -5.07 -4.05
CA MET A 9 -0.64 -6.37 -3.42
C MET A 9 -2.13 -6.61 -3.09
N GLY A 10 -2.98 -6.43 -4.09
CA GLY A 10 -4.42 -6.70 -4.02
C GLY A 10 -5.18 -5.72 -4.91
N GLU A 11 -5.54 -4.56 -4.37
CA GLU A 11 -6.19 -3.48 -5.11
C GLU A 11 -5.19 -2.35 -5.36
N SER A 12 -4.38 -2.55 -6.39
CA SER A 12 -3.31 -1.61 -6.72
C SER A 12 -3.88 -0.32 -7.31
N ALA A 13 -3.36 0.82 -6.85
CA ALA A 13 -3.83 2.14 -7.26
C ALA A 13 -2.74 3.20 -7.05
N ALA A 14 -2.96 4.37 -7.65
CA ALA A 14 -2.16 5.56 -7.38
C ALA A 14 -3.05 6.79 -7.20
N ALA A 15 -2.60 7.71 -6.35
CA ALA A 15 -3.23 9.00 -6.14
C ALA A 15 -2.16 10.10 -6.11
N LEU A 16 -2.42 11.23 -6.75
CA LEU A 16 -1.53 12.38 -6.80
C LEU A 16 -2.19 13.57 -6.11
N LEU A 17 -1.47 14.14 -5.14
CA LEU A 17 -1.82 15.40 -4.51
C LEU A 17 -0.86 16.49 -4.94
N LYS A 18 -1.42 17.68 -5.17
CA LYS A 18 -0.70 18.93 -5.43
C LYS A 18 -1.09 19.95 -4.37
N ASP A 19 -0.13 20.31 -3.51
CA ASP A 19 -0.33 21.30 -2.44
C ASP A 19 -1.54 21.00 -1.55
N GLY A 20 -1.76 19.71 -1.24
CA GLY A 20 -2.87 19.23 -0.41
C GLY A 20 -4.16 18.95 -1.17
N ILE A 21 -4.24 19.27 -2.46
CA ILE A 21 -5.41 19.02 -3.30
C ILE A 21 -5.22 17.72 -4.08
N LEU A 22 -6.21 16.83 -4.05
CA LEU A 22 -6.23 15.63 -4.88
C LEU A 22 -6.48 16.02 -6.34
N VAL A 23 -5.52 15.76 -7.22
CA VAL A 23 -5.59 16.12 -8.66
C VAL A 23 -5.82 14.92 -9.56
N ALA A 24 -5.36 13.73 -9.16
CA ALA A 24 -5.63 12.49 -9.88
C ALA A 24 -5.70 11.31 -8.91
N ALA A 25 -6.58 10.34 -9.17
CA ALA A 25 -6.60 9.05 -8.49
C ALA A 25 -7.21 7.99 -9.41
N VAL A 26 -6.55 6.84 -9.53
CA VAL A 26 -7.04 5.75 -10.37
C VAL A 26 -6.54 4.41 -9.86
N GLU A 27 -7.41 3.40 -9.96
CA GLU A 27 -7.09 2.00 -9.69
C GLU A 27 -6.50 1.32 -10.93
N GLU A 28 -5.53 0.44 -10.73
CA GLU A 28 -4.82 -0.26 -11.81
C GLU A 28 -5.77 -1.10 -12.64
N GLU A 29 -6.75 -1.76 -12.02
CA GLU A 29 -7.73 -2.61 -12.71
C GLU A 29 -8.54 -1.87 -13.79
N ARG A 30 -8.73 -0.55 -13.63
CA ARG A 30 -9.45 0.28 -14.62
C ARG A 30 -8.67 0.40 -15.92
N LEU A 31 -7.33 0.45 -15.81
CA LEU A 31 -6.38 0.62 -16.90
C LEU A 31 -5.86 -0.73 -17.43
N SER A 32 -5.64 -1.70 -16.56
CA SER A 32 -5.17 -3.04 -16.92
C SER A 32 -6.27 -3.94 -17.44
N ARG A 33 -7.52 -3.66 -17.06
CA ARG A 33 -8.72 -4.47 -17.38
C ARG A 33 -8.69 -5.86 -16.74
N ILE A 34 -7.80 -6.07 -15.79
CA ILE A 34 -7.71 -7.26 -14.95
C ILE A 34 -8.37 -6.90 -13.62
N LYS A 35 -9.43 -7.62 -13.26
CA LYS A 35 -10.17 -7.34 -12.02
C LYS A 35 -9.31 -7.68 -10.80
N HIS A 36 -9.28 -6.79 -9.82
CA HIS A 36 -8.43 -6.84 -8.63
C HIS A 36 -6.96 -7.03 -9.00
N ASP A 37 -6.48 -6.24 -9.97
CA ASP A 37 -5.08 -6.25 -10.35
C ASP A 37 -4.22 -5.81 -9.16
N GLY A 38 -3.54 -6.79 -8.56
CA GLY A 38 -2.68 -6.60 -7.40
C GLY A 38 -1.23 -6.31 -7.76
N SER A 39 -0.87 -6.25 -9.04
CA SER A 39 0.49 -5.98 -9.51
C SER A 39 0.94 -4.57 -9.15
N PHE A 40 2.23 -4.27 -9.27
CA PHE A 40 2.70 -2.92 -8.98
C PHE A 40 2.01 -1.89 -9.93
N PRO A 41 1.42 -0.78 -9.43
CA PRO A 41 0.47 0.05 -10.18
C PRO A 41 1.15 0.99 -11.20
N LEU A 42 1.85 0.43 -12.18
CA LEU A 42 2.63 1.20 -13.15
C LEU A 42 1.73 2.07 -14.04
N LYS A 43 0.58 1.55 -14.48
CA LYS A 43 -0.33 2.33 -15.34
C LYS A 43 -0.99 3.45 -14.55
N SER A 44 -1.35 3.20 -13.29
CA SER A 44 -1.97 4.21 -12.42
C SER A 44 -1.03 5.34 -12.09
N ILE A 45 0.24 5.02 -11.77
CA ILE A 45 1.28 6.02 -11.55
C ILE A 45 1.49 6.84 -12.82
N LYS A 46 1.62 6.18 -13.97
CA LYS A 46 1.78 6.85 -15.25
C LYS A 46 0.62 7.81 -15.53
N TYR A 47 -0.61 7.35 -15.35
CA TYR A 47 -1.80 8.17 -15.54
C TYR A 47 -1.77 9.44 -14.67
N CYS A 48 -1.45 9.29 -13.38
CA CYS A 48 -1.37 10.43 -12.47
C CYS A 48 -0.30 11.46 -12.90
N LEU A 49 0.85 11.01 -13.37
CA LEU A 49 1.91 11.89 -13.88
C LEU A 49 1.50 12.60 -15.17
N ASP A 50 0.87 11.86 -16.10
CA ASP A 50 0.42 12.39 -17.38
C ASP A 50 -0.71 13.43 -17.20
N GLU A 51 -1.62 13.25 -16.23
CA GLU A 51 -2.74 14.17 -15.93
C GLU A 51 -2.25 15.58 -15.57
N GLU A 52 -1.21 15.70 -14.74
CA GLU A 52 -0.58 16.99 -14.39
C GLU A 52 0.57 17.37 -15.34
N ASN A 53 0.84 16.55 -16.37
CA ASN A 53 1.96 16.70 -17.31
C ASN A 53 3.32 16.90 -16.60
N ILE A 54 3.58 16.12 -15.55
CA ILE A 54 4.82 16.13 -14.76
C ILE A 54 5.59 14.83 -14.94
N LYS A 55 6.85 14.82 -14.51
CA LYS A 55 7.69 13.62 -14.49
C LYS A 55 7.86 13.12 -13.06
N MET A 56 8.28 11.87 -12.92
CA MET A 56 8.62 11.29 -11.60
C MET A 56 9.69 12.11 -10.86
N ALA A 57 10.56 12.82 -11.59
CA ALA A 57 11.57 13.72 -11.01
C ALA A 57 10.98 14.93 -10.27
N ASP A 58 9.74 15.32 -10.58
CA ASP A 58 9.03 16.46 -9.99
C ASP A 58 8.26 16.08 -8.71
N ILE A 59 8.22 14.79 -8.37
CA ILE A 59 7.56 14.30 -7.15
C ILE A 59 8.46 14.53 -5.93
N ASP A 60 7.92 15.24 -4.93
CA ASP A 60 8.62 15.56 -3.67
C ASP A 60 8.54 14.39 -2.67
N HIS A 61 7.39 13.74 -2.60
CA HIS A 61 7.10 12.67 -1.65
C HIS A 61 6.35 11.51 -2.30
N ILE A 62 6.72 10.29 -1.92
CA ILE A 62 6.05 9.07 -2.31
C ILE A 62 5.58 8.37 -1.05
N ALA A 63 4.29 8.16 -0.89
CA ALA A 63 3.69 7.51 0.27
C ALA A 63 3.26 6.08 -0.10
N ILE A 64 3.80 5.09 0.61
CA ILE A 64 3.46 3.69 0.49
C ILE A 64 2.63 3.31 1.71
N TYR A 65 1.49 2.68 1.46
CA TYR A 65 0.46 2.42 2.45
C TYR A 65 0.80 1.39 3.54
N TRP A 66 1.98 0.76 3.48
CA TRP A 66 2.31 -0.39 4.32
C TRP A 66 3.74 -0.35 4.84
N GLN A 67 3.98 -0.79 6.08
CA GLN A 67 5.32 -0.94 6.66
C GLN A 67 5.82 -2.39 6.63
N PRO A 68 6.56 -2.82 5.59
CA PRO A 68 6.86 -4.24 5.36
C PRO A 68 7.81 -4.88 6.39
N TRP A 69 8.43 -4.10 7.27
CA TRP A 69 9.27 -4.61 8.36
C TRP A 69 8.49 -4.94 9.64
N ARG A 70 7.23 -4.50 9.79
CA ARG A 70 6.39 -4.79 10.96
C ARG A 70 5.73 -6.16 10.82
N VAL A 71 6.55 -7.21 10.97
CA VAL A 71 6.11 -8.60 10.83
C VAL A 71 6.09 -9.38 12.15
N LYS A 72 6.36 -8.72 13.29
CA LYS A 72 6.54 -9.37 14.59
C LYS A 72 5.32 -10.20 15.01
N THR A 73 4.13 -9.61 14.98
CA THR A 73 2.88 -10.29 15.36
C THR A 73 2.59 -11.48 14.45
N ARG A 74 2.79 -11.32 13.13
CA ARG A 74 2.63 -12.40 12.14
C ARG A 74 3.63 -13.53 12.40
N ALA A 75 4.91 -13.22 12.59
CA ALA A 75 5.97 -14.20 12.84
C ALA A 75 5.72 -14.96 14.16
N TYR A 76 5.37 -14.25 15.23
CA TYR A 76 5.03 -14.88 16.51
C TYR A 76 3.80 -15.79 16.39
N GLY A 77 2.76 -15.36 15.68
CA GLY A 77 1.57 -16.16 15.42
C GLY A 77 1.83 -17.42 14.58
N ILE A 78 2.85 -17.40 13.72
CA ILE A 78 3.32 -18.60 13.01
C ILE A 78 4.13 -19.48 13.97
N LEU A 79 5.19 -18.94 14.60
CA LEU A 79 6.11 -19.70 15.45
C LEU A 79 5.42 -20.36 16.65
N SER A 80 4.45 -19.69 17.27
CA SER A 80 3.65 -20.26 18.38
C SER A 80 2.94 -21.56 17.99
N LYS A 81 2.62 -21.74 16.70
CA LYS A 81 1.96 -22.95 16.19
C LYS A 81 2.90 -24.13 16.00
N LEU A 82 4.22 -23.91 16.02
CA LEU A 82 5.22 -24.97 15.85
C LEU A 82 5.02 -26.09 16.88
N PHE A 83 4.78 -25.72 18.13
CA PHE A 83 4.61 -26.67 19.23
C PHE A 83 3.17 -27.14 19.42
N THR A 84 2.18 -26.30 19.12
CA THR A 84 0.77 -26.65 19.35
C THR A 84 0.12 -27.37 18.17
N ARG A 85 0.45 -27.00 16.93
CA ARG A 85 -0.22 -27.48 15.70
C ARG A 85 0.74 -27.52 14.49
N PRO A 86 1.67 -28.49 14.41
CA PRO A 86 2.75 -28.53 13.42
C PRO A 86 2.29 -28.50 11.95
N LYS A 87 1.18 -29.20 11.63
CA LYS A 87 0.60 -29.17 10.28
C LYS A 87 0.16 -27.76 9.85
N GLN A 88 -0.40 -26.99 10.79
CA GLN A 88 -0.82 -25.61 10.53
C GLN A 88 0.38 -24.66 10.43
N PHE A 89 1.44 -24.90 11.22
CA PHE A 89 2.70 -24.18 11.09
C PHE A 89 3.28 -24.30 9.68
N ILE A 90 3.41 -25.53 9.16
CA ILE A 90 3.95 -25.78 7.82
C ILE A 90 3.11 -25.05 6.75
N SER A 91 1.78 -25.17 6.83
CA SER A 91 0.87 -24.51 5.86
C SER A 91 0.94 -22.98 5.93
N LYS A 92 1.04 -22.38 7.12
CA LYS A 92 1.15 -20.93 7.25
C LYS A 92 2.51 -20.40 6.84
N LEU A 93 3.57 -21.17 7.11
CA LEU A 93 4.92 -20.84 6.67
C LEU A 93 5.04 -20.87 5.14
N SER A 94 4.52 -21.91 4.49
CA SER A 94 4.53 -22.00 3.02
C SER A 94 3.73 -20.87 2.36
N PHE A 95 2.60 -20.49 2.96
CA PHE A 95 1.80 -19.34 2.51
C PHE A 95 2.57 -18.02 2.64
N ALA A 96 3.21 -17.76 3.78
CA ALA A 96 4.01 -16.54 3.99
C ALA A 96 5.19 -16.45 3.01
N ILE A 97 5.85 -17.58 2.73
CA ILE A 97 6.91 -17.65 1.72
C ILE A 97 6.36 -17.31 0.32
N ARG A 98 5.17 -17.80 -0.01
CA ARG A 98 4.52 -17.52 -1.30
C ARG A 98 4.14 -16.06 -1.46
N GLU A 99 3.58 -15.40 -0.44
CA GLU A 99 3.28 -13.96 -0.47
C GLU A 99 4.55 -13.09 -0.59
N PHE A 100 5.65 -13.56 0.01
CA PHE A 100 6.92 -12.85 -0.04
C PHE A 100 7.61 -12.94 -1.39
N MET A 101 7.49 -14.08 -2.07
CA MET A 101 8.11 -14.27 -3.37
C MET A 101 7.27 -13.66 -4.49
N PRO A 102 7.89 -13.16 -5.58
CA PRO A 102 7.16 -12.86 -6.79
C PRO A 102 6.40 -14.10 -7.28
N SER A 103 5.16 -13.94 -7.71
CA SER A 103 4.40 -15.02 -8.32
C SER A 103 5.17 -15.53 -9.56
N THR A 104 5.64 -16.77 -9.52
CA THR A 104 6.32 -17.46 -10.63
C THR A 104 5.40 -18.40 -11.41
N SER A 105 4.12 -18.47 -11.02
CA SER A 105 3.15 -19.30 -11.72
C SER A 105 2.59 -18.59 -12.94
N ASN A 106 2.59 -19.27 -14.08
CA ASN A 106 1.85 -18.94 -15.32
C ASN A 106 0.32 -18.95 -15.13
N THR A 107 -0.18 -18.80 -13.90
CA THR A 107 -1.58 -18.57 -13.61
C THR A 107 -1.79 -17.06 -13.57
N GLU A 108 -2.85 -16.59 -14.22
CA GLU A 108 -3.29 -15.19 -14.39
C GLU A 108 -3.59 -14.44 -13.08
N SER A 109 -3.05 -14.88 -11.95
CA SER A 109 -3.06 -14.19 -10.67
C SER A 109 -1.95 -13.13 -10.69
N TYR A 110 -2.32 -11.94 -11.16
CA TYR A 110 -1.53 -10.71 -11.15
C TYR A 110 -1.43 -10.13 -9.73
N ASP A 111 -0.97 -10.94 -8.77
CA ASP A 111 -0.78 -10.52 -7.39
C ASP A 111 0.65 -9.95 -7.25
N GLY A 112 0.74 -8.72 -6.78
CA GLY A 112 1.99 -8.09 -6.37
C GLY A 112 2.61 -8.81 -5.18
N SER A 113 3.91 -8.67 -5.03
CA SER A 113 4.67 -9.38 -4.01
C SER A 113 5.03 -8.47 -2.85
N TRP A 114 5.10 -9.02 -1.63
CA TRP A 114 5.70 -8.31 -0.49
C TRP A 114 7.14 -7.85 -0.77
N SER A 115 7.86 -8.54 -1.66
CA SER A 115 9.18 -8.11 -2.10
C SER A 115 9.17 -6.80 -2.89
N ASP A 116 8.06 -6.44 -3.54
CA ASP A 116 7.92 -5.19 -4.29
C ASP A 116 7.93 -3.98 -3.37
N LEU A 117 7.36 -4.10 -2.16
CA LEU A 117 7.41 -3.06 -1.14
C LEU A 117 8.85 -2.73 -0.73
N PHE A 118 9.76 -3.70 -0.71
CA PHE A 118 11.19 -3.44 -0.47
C PHE A 118 11.91 -2.85 -1.68
N ARG A 119 11.33 -2.96 -2.87
CA ARG A 119 11.94 -2.59 -4.16
C ARG A 119 11.29 -1.37 -4.81
N VAL A 120 10.34 -0.69 -4.15
CA VAL A 120 9.64 0.50 -4.66
C VAL A 120 10.59 1.47 -5.36
N LYS A 121 11.68 1.89 -4.70
CA LYS A 121 12.65 2.84 -5.29
C LYS A 121 13.30 2.32 -6.58
N LEU A 122 13.60 1.03 -6.63
CA LEU A 122 14.22 0.39 -7.79
C LEU A 122 13.23 0.31 -8.95
N ILE A 123 12.00 -0.17 -8.67
CA ILE A 123 10.92 -0.29 -9.66
C ILE A 123 10.63 1.08 -10.27
N LEU A 124 10.39 2.09 -9.43
CA LEU A 124 10.09 3.44 -9.91
C LEU A 124 11.23 4.04 -10.72
N ARG A 125 12.49 3.78 -10.34
CA ARG A 125 13.65 4.26 -11.10
C ARG A 125 13.76 3.59 -12.47
N ASN A 126 13.50 2.30 -12.54
CA ASN A 126 13.59 1.55 -13.79
C ASN A 126 12.50 1.96 -14.78
N GLU A 127 11.28 2.17 -14.29
CA GLU A 127 10.11 2.46 -15.14
C GLU A 127 9.96 3.95 -15.47
N PHE A 128 10.25 4.84 -14.53
CA PHE A 128 10.00 6.29 -14.68
C PHE A 128 11.26 7.16 -14.63
N GLY A 129 12.44 6.55 -14.52
CA GLY A 129 13.73 7.24 -14.44
C GLY A 129 14.08 7.75 -13.05
N SER A 130 15.20 8.47 -12.95
CA SER A 130 15.72 8.96 -11.67
C SER A 130 14.80 10.00 -11.03
N PHE A 131 14.58 9.89 -9.72
CA PHE A 131 13.84 10.86 -8.92
C PHE A 131 14.55 11.13 -7.59
N LYS A 132 14.22 12.28 -6.97
CA LYS A 132 14.77 12.70 -5.67
C LYS A 132 13.74 12.65 -4.53
N GLY A 133 12.47 12.41 -4.86
CA GLY A 133 11.39 12.33 -3.90
C GLY A 133 11.65 11.36 -2.75
N LYS A 134 11.23 11.74 -1.54
CA LYS A 134 11.38 10.90 -0.36
C LYS A 134 10.28 9.85 -0.31
N VAL A 135 10.67 8.59 -0.16
CA VAL A 135 9.73 7.46 0.01
C VAL A 135 9.43 7.29 1.49
N HIS A 136 8.15 7.29 1.83
CA HIS A 136 7.61 7.09 3.17
C HIS A 136 6.78 5.82 3.19
N TYR A 137 6.97 4.97 4.20
CA TYR A 137 6.11 3.81 4.44
C TYR A 137 5.27 4.11 5.67
N LEU A 138 3.97 4.19 5.46
CA LEU A 138 2.98 4.57 6.45
C LEU A 138 2.27 3.33 6.96
N ASP A 139 1.72 3.44 8.16
CA ASP A 139 0.89 2.38 8.76
C ASP A 139 -0.42 2.25 7.97
N HIS A 140 -0.83 1.00 7.68
CA HIS A 140 -1.97 0.68 6.83
C HIS A 140 -3.28 1.27 7.34
N HIS A 141 -3.60 1.05 8.62
CA HIS A 141 -4.82 1.60 9.20
C HIS A 141 -4.76 3.12 9.34
N LYS A 142 -3.58 3.72 9.59
CA LYS A 142 -3.45 5.18 9.51
C LYS A 142 -3.73 5.73 8.12
N CYS A 143 -3.40 4.99 7.05
CA CYS A 143 -3.76 5.39 5.69
C CYS A 143 -5.28 5.36 5.50
N HIS A 144 -5.97 4.31 5.96
CA HIS A 144 -7.44 4.26 5.96
C HIS A 144 -8.08 5.41 6.74
N ILE A 145 -7.53 5.73 7.92
CA ILE A 145 -8.00 6.86 8.73
C ILE A 145 -7.82 8.17 7.97
N ALA A 146 -6.62 8.41 7.41
CA ALA A 146 -6.29 9.66 6.72
C ALA A 146 -7.15 9.88 5.46
N SER A 147 -7.35 8.84 4.65
CA SER A 147 -8.17 8.94 3.42
C SER A 147 -9.64 9.21 3.71
N THR A 148 -10.12 8.81 4.90
CA THR A 148 -11.50 9.03 5.31
C THR A 148 -11.67 10.36 6.03
N PHE A 149 -10.88 10.62 7.06
CA PHE A 149 -11.05 11.77 7.94
C PHE A 149 -10.71 13.10 7.26
N TYR A 150 -9.58 13.18 6.55
CA TYR A 150 -9.19 14.42 5.88
C TYR A 150 -10.04 14.75 4.65
N ALA A 151 -10.76 13.77 4.10
CA ALA A 151 -11.75 13.99 3.05
C ALA A 151 -13.15 14.29 3.61
N SER A 152 -13.36 14.11 4.92
CA SER A 152 -14.65 14.34 5.56
C SER A 152 -14.86 15.83 5.89
N PRO A 153 -16.12 16.29 6.04
CA PRO A 153 -16.41 17.69 6.42
C PRO A 153 -16.25 17.95 7.92
N PHE A 154 -15.77 16.97 8.71
CA PHE A 154 -15.75 17.07 10.17
C PHE A 154 -14.39 17.54 10.68
N ASP A 155 -14.39 18.58 11.51
CA ASP A 155 -13.19 19.03 12.22
C ASP A 155 -12.80 18.08 13.37
N GLU A 156 -13.74 17.29 13.90
CA GLU A 156 -13.49 16.29 14.95
C GLU A 156 -14.44 15.10 14.79
N ALA A 157 -13.91 13.88 14.86
CA ALA A 157 -14.69 12.67 14.69
C ALA A 157 -14.06 11.46 15.40
N ALA A 158 -14.91 10.55 15.89
CA ALA A 158 -14.50 9.18 16.22
C ALA A 158 -14.41 8.37 14.92
N ILE A 159 -13.37 7.56 14.79
CA ILE A 159 -13.02 6.85 13.56
C ILE A 159 -12.87 5.37 13.88
N VAL A 160 -13.46 4.52 13.05
CA VAL A 160 -13.37 3.07 13.15
C VAL A 160 -12.86 2.53 11.83
N VAL A 161 -11.70 1.88 11.86
CA VAL A 161 -11.21 1.05 10.75
C VAL A 161 -11.52 -0.39 11.10
N PHE A 162 -12.25 -1.06 10.21
CA PHE A 162 -12.57 -2.48 10.31
C PHE A 162 -12.12 -3.17 9.02
N ASP A 163 -11.02 -3.91 9.09
CA ASP A 163 -10.34 -4.49 7.94
C ASP A 163 -10.00 -5.97 8.19
N GLY A 164 -9.61 -6.71 7.16
CA GLY A 164 -9.11 -8.07 7.28
C GLY A 164 -7.82 -8.12 8.11
N ALA A 165 -6.81 -7.35 7.74
CA ALA A 165 -5.56 -7.24 8.49
C ALA A 165 -4.68 -6.07 8.00
N GLY A 166 -4.25 -5.22 8.93
CA GLY A 166 -3.09 -4.35 8.76
C GLY A 166 -1.78 -5.06 9.09
N GLU A 167 -0.77 -4.28 9.51
CA GLU A 167 0.51 -4.83 9.94
C GLU A 167 0.35 -5.77 11.15
N GLU A 168 -0.41 -5.33 12.16
CA GLU A 168 -0.59 -6.02 13.44
C GLU A 168 -2.05 -6.12 13.89
N ASP A 169 -2.89 -5.16 13.48
CA ASP A 169 -4.28 -5.02 13.93
C ASP A 169 -5.28 -5.39 12.82
N SER A 170 -6.47 -5.86 13.17
CA SER A 170 -7.61 -6.02 12.24
C SER A 170 -8.67 -4.94 12.43
N THR A 171 -8.59 -4.19 13.53
CA THR A 171 -9.56 -3.14 13.86
C THR A 171 -8.85 -2.05 14.65
N THR A 172 -9.06 -0.80 14.26
CA THR A 172 -8.47 0.36 14.94
C THR A 172 -9.55 1.39 15.24
N LEU A 173 -9.56 1.87 16.48
CA LEU A 173 -10.34 3.04 16.90
C LEU A 173 -9.40 4.23 17.02
N ALA A 174 -9.81 5.38 16.51
CA ALA A 174 -9.05 6.62 16.59
C ALA A 174 -9.97 7.82 16.80
N VAL A 175 -9.38 8.93 17.23
CA VAL A 175 -10.03 10.24 17.27
C VAL A 175 -9.27 11.19 16.34
N GLY A 176 -9.97 11.69 15.33
CA GLY A 176 -9.48 12.76 14.46
C GLY A 176 -9.87 14.12 15.02
N LYS A 177 -8.94 15.09 15.03
CA LYS A 177 -9.21 16.49 15.38
C LYS A 177 -8.29 17.43 14.58
N GLY A 178 -8.87 18.26 13.71
CA GLY A 178 -8.14 19.10 12.77
C GLY A 178 -7.20 18.25 11.89
N ILE A 179 -5.89 18.44 12.03
CA ILE A 179 -4.86 17.65 11.32
C ILE A 179 -4.24 16.53 12.17
N SER A 180 -4.81 16.25 13.34
CA SER A 180 -4.29 15.25 14.29
C SER A 180 -5.15 13.99 14.27
N ILE A 181 -4.47 12.84 14.34
CA ILE A 181 -5.07 11.52 14.53
C ILE A 181 -4.44 10.94 15.80
N LYS A 182 -5.27 10.53 16.77
CA LYS A 182 -4.86 9.89 18.02
C LYS A 182 -5.51 8.54 18.21
#